data_AF-A0A6J6IWA1-F1
#
_entry.id   AF-A0A6J6IWA1-F1
#
_cell.length_a   1.000
_cell.length_b   1.000
_cell.length_c   1.000
_cell.angle_alpha   90.00
_cell.angle_beta   90.00
_cell.angle_gamma   90.00
#
_symmetry.space_group_name_H-M   'P 1'
#
loop_
_entity.id
_entity.type
_entity.pdbx_description
1 polymer ?
#
loop_
_entity_poly.entity_id
_entity_poly.type
_entity_poly.pdbx_seq_one_letter_code
_entity_poly.pdbx_strand_id
1 'polypeptide(L)'
;MLDGPSGLPAPGALRPAGEPLDWVADNQMKGISPVPALTVHAGTATSRALWDATDDDVVEQLLGAVPGLAAGPVAGGVQVQRWLYARPVECRPESARLLVGLPAAVLAGDAFGGARVPGAAASGIAAAALLP
;
A
#
# COMPACT_ATOMS: atom_id res chain seq x y z
N MET A 1 14.10 -7.07 -5.34
CA MET A 1 15.54 -7.10 -5.01
C MET A 1 16.29 -6.36 -6.07
N LEU A 2 17.27 -5.55 -5.69
CA LEU A 2 18.10 -4.76 -6.59
C LEU A 2 19.49 -5.37 -6.73
N ASP A 3 20.17 -5.09 -7.84
CA ASP A 3 21.55 -5.51 -8.11
C ASP A 3 22.61 -4.65 -7.39
N GLY A 4 22.16 -3.60 -6.69
CA GLY A 4 22.99 -2.72 -5.88
C GLY A 4 22.15 -1.80 -4.99
N PRO A 5 22.79 -0.86 -4.26
CA PRO A 5 22.09 0.14 -3.46
C PRO A 5 21.10 0.96 -4.30
N SER A 6 19.93 1.26 -3.76
CA SER A 6 18.86 1.92 -4.52
C SER A 6 19.20 3.34 -4.98
N GLY A 7 20.15 4.02 -4.32
CA GLY A 7 20.47 5.42 -4.56
C GLY A 7 19.51 6.42 -3.89
N LEU A 8 18.48 5.94 -3.18
CA LEU A 8 17.56 6.82 -2.44
C LEU A 8 18.31 7.55 -1.31
N PRO A 9 18.01 8.83 -1.06
CA PRO A 9 18.57 9.56 0.08
C PRO A 9 18.03 8.99 1.40
N ALA A 10 18.81 9.14 2.47
CA ALA A 10 18.33 8.84 3.82
C ALA A 10 17.05 9.64 4.13
N PRO A 11 16.02 9.02 4.74
CA PRO A 11 16.01 7.70 5.40
C PRO A 11 15.60 6.52 4.50
N GLY A 12 15.72 6.63 3.18
CA GLY A 12 15.36 5.56 2.26
C GLY A 12 13.86 5.48 2.02
N ALA A 13 13.17 6.62 2.08
CA ALA A 13 11.74 6.70 1.81
C ALA A 13 11.43 7.95 0.99
N LEU A 14 10.61 7.79 -0.05
CA LEU A 14 10.11 8.88 -0.88
C LEU A 14 8.58 8.87 -0.85
N ARG A 15 7.99 10.05 -0.75
CA ARG A 15 6.55 10.29 -0.96
C ARG A 15 6.41 11.32 -2.07
N PRO A 16 6.29 10.88 -3.32
CA PRO A 16 6.05 11.79 -4.44
C PRO A 16 4.76 12.59 -4.22
N ALA A 17 4.68 13.79 -4.78
CA ALA A 17 3.53 14.68 -4.60
C ALA A 17 2.28 14.22 -5.38
N GLY A 18 2.40 13.18 -6.21
CA GLY A 18 1.33 12.66 -7.04
C GLY A 18 1.77 11.47 -7.88
N GLU A 19 0.93 11.08 -8.83
CA GLU A 19 1.14 9.97 -9.76
C GLU A 19 2.46 10.12 -10.57
N PRO A 20 3.10 9.01 -10.99
CA PRO A 20 2.59 7.63 -10.94
C PRO A 20 2.85 6.87 -9.64
N LEU A 21 3.51 7.49 -8.66
CA LEU A 21 4.00 6.83 -7.45
C LEU A 21 3.33 7.42 -6.20
N ASP A 22 2.80 6.59 -5.30
CA ASP A 22 2.29 7.02 -3.99
C ASP A 22 3.39 7.01 -2.92
N TRP A 23 4.27 6.00 -2.99
CA TRP A 23 5.29 5.79 -1.97
C TRP A 23 6.40 4.87 -2.49
N VAL A 24 7.64 5.14 -2.08
CA VAL A 24 8.79 4.27 -2.33
C VAL A 24 9.56 4.08 -1.02
N ALA A 25 10.06 2.88 -0.77
CA ALA A 25 10.99 2.64 0.33
C ALA A 25 12.10 1.65 0.00
N ASP A 26 13.29 2.00 0.47
CA ASP A 26 14.44 1.12 0.56
C ASP A 26 14.33 0.28 1.84
N ASN A 27 14.02 -0.99 1.68
CA ASN A 27 13.84 -1.94 2.78
C ASN A 27 15.18 -2.31 3.45
N GLN A 28 16.31 -2.15 2.77
CA GLN A 28 17.62 -2.35 3.37
C GLN A 28 17.95 -1.20 4.31
N MET A 29 17.77 0.05 3.86
CA MET A 29 18.01 1.24 4.69
C MET A 29 17.02 1.33 5.86
N LYS A 30 15.78 0.86 5.66
CA LYS A 30 14.78 0.69 6.72
C LYS A 30 15.18 -0.39 7.76
N GLY A 31 16.18 -1.22 7.46
CA GLY A 31 16.68 -2.27 8.35
C GLY A 31 15.84 -3.55 8.39
N ILE A 32 14.95 -3.75 7.41
CA ILE A 32 14.05 -4.92 7.35
C ILE A 32 14.40 -5.90 6.23
N SER A 33 15.48 -5.64 5.48
CA SER A 33 16.02 -6.52 4.46
C SER A 33 17.53 -6.64 4.60
N PRO A 34 18.11 -7.86 4.58
CA PRO A 34 19.56 -8.05 4.59
C PRO A 34 20.21 -7.73 3.24
N VAL A 35 19.42 -7.59 2.17
CA VAL A 35 19.87 -7.33 0.80
C VAL A 35 19.22 -6.05 0.26
N PRO A 36 19.80 -5.38 -0.76
CA PRO A 36 19.15 -4.25 -1.41
C PRO A 36 17.76 -4.60 -1.96
N ALA A 37 16.74 -3.94 -1.43
CA ALA A 37 15.35 -4.21 -1.79
C ALA A 37 14.53 -2.93 -1.77
N LEU A 38 13.80 -2.68 -2.85
CA LEU A 38 12.93 -1.52 -3.00
C LEU A 38 11.48 -1.97 -3.05
N THR A 39 10.62 -1.33 -2.26
CA THR A 39 9.17 -1.41 -2.41
C THR A 39 8.67 -0.13 -3.07
N VAL A 40 7.86 -0.28 -4.11
CA VAL A 40 7.25 0.83 -4.84
C VAL A 40 5.74 0.64 -4.82
N HIS A 41 5.00 1.67 -4.39
CA HIS A 41 3.55 1.72 -4.50
C HIS A 41 3.18 2.69 -5.61
N ALA A 42 2.40 2.19 -6.58
CA ALA A 42 1.76 3.04 -7.57
C ALA A 42 0.70 3.93 -6.90
N GLY A 43 0.44 5.10 -7.51
CA GLY A 43 -0.71 5.89 -7.15
C GLY A 43 -2.03 5.23 -7.61
N THR A 44 -3.14 5.84 -7.23
CA THR A 44 -4.48 5.26 -7.45
C THR A 44 -4.86 5.26 -8.93
N ALA A 45 -4.55 6.35 -9.65
CA ALA A 45 -4.83 6.44 -11.08
C ALA A 45 -3.92 5.50 -11.89
N THR A 46 -2.63 5.46 -11.56
CA THR A 46 -1.69 4.53 -12.21
C THR A 46 -2.07 3.06 -11.93
N SER A 47 -2.47 2.72 -10.70
CA SER A 47 -2.93 1.35 -10.39
C SER A 47 -4.13 0.92 -11.22
N ARG A 48 -5.08 1.83 -11.49
CA ARG A 48 -6.25 1.54 -12.35
C ARG A 48 -5.85 1.40 -13.82
N ALA A 49 -4.98 2.28 -14.30
CA ALA A 49 -4.52 2.26 -15.68
C ALA A 49 -3.73 0.98 -16.02
N LEU A 50 -3.00 0.43 -15.04
CA LEU A 50 -2.16 -0.76 -15.21
C LEU A 50 -2.77 -2.05 -14.67
N TRP A 51 -4.07 -2.05 -14.33
CA TRP A 51 -4.69 -3.18 -13.66
C TRP A 51 -4.51 -4.50 -14.43
N ASP A 52 -4.77 -4.45 -15.74
CA ASP A 52 -4.66 -5.59 -16.67
C ASP A 52 -3.34 -5.61 -17.44
N ALA A 53 -2.39 -4.72 -17.12
CA ALA A 53 -1.06 -4.70 -17.73
C ALA A 53 -0.22 -5.89 -17.27
N THR A 54 0.78 -6.28 -18.07
CA THR A 54 1.72 -7.32 -17.68
C THR A 54 2.58 -6.87 -16.50
N ASP A 55 3.14 -7.82 -15.75
CA ASP A 55 4.03 -7.48 -14.64
C ASP A 55 5.28 -6.73 -15.14
N ASP A 56 5.77 -7.05 -16.34
CA ASP A 56 6.91 -6.37 -16.94
C ASP A 56 6.58 -4.90 -17.25
N ASP A 57 5.41 -4.61 -17.84
CA ASP A 57 4.96 -3.23 -18.10
C ASP A 57 4.81 -2.43 -16.78
N VAL A 58 4.23 -3.06 -15.75
CA VAL A 58 4.09 -2.43 -14.42
C VAL A 58 5.46 -2.08 -13.85
N VAL A 59 6.40 -3.03 -13.92
CA VAL A 59 7.74 -2.87 -13.34
C VAL A 59 8.53 -1.80 -14.10
N GLU A 60 8.52 -1.84 -15.43
CA GLU A 60 9.16 -0.83 -16.28
C GLU A 60 8.62 0.57 -15.94
N GLN A 61 7.30 0.75 -15.92
CA GLN A 61 6.70 2.05 -15.68
C GLN A 61 6.95 2.57 -14.26
N LEU A 62 6.84 1.71 -13.24
CA LEU A 62 7.00 2.14 -11.85
C LEU A 62 8.48 2.38 -11.51
N LEU A 63 9.40 1.52 -11.92
CA LEU A 63 10.83 1.73 -11.65
C LEU A 63 11.38 2.93 -12.44
N GLY A 64 10.96 3.11 -13.70
CA GLY A 64 11.32 4.27 -14.51
C GLY A 64 10.85 5.60 -13.92
N ALA A 65 9.83 5.58 -13.07
CA ALA A 65 9.33 6.76 -12.38
C ALA A 65 10.03 7.05 -11.04
N VAL A 66 10.87 6.15 -10.50
CA VAL A 66 11.57 6.36 -9.23
C VAL A 66 12.72 7.36 -9.44
N PRO A 67 12.67 8.57 -8.86
CA PRO A 67 13.70 9.57 -9.10
C PRO A 67 15.06 9.14 -8.54
N GLY A 68 16.08 9.13 -9.39
CA GLY A 68 17.46 8.84 -8.98
C GLY A 68 17.71 7.38 -8.60
N LEU A 69 16.85 6.44 -9.05
CA LEU A 69 17.10 5.01 -8.87
C LEU A 69 18.42 4.61 -9.54
N ALA A 70 19.37 4.13 -8.75
CA ALA A 70 20.74 3.86 -9.18
C ALA A 70 20.99 2.38 -9.54
N ALA A 71 20.05 1.50 -9.22
CA ALA A 71 20.19 0.05 -9.35
C ALA A 71 18.94 -0.57 -9.99
N GLY A 72 19.15 -1.63 -10.77
CA GLY A 72 18.12 -2.34 -11.49
C GLY A 72 17.58 -3.55 -10.72
N PRO A 73 16.44 -4.11 -11.14
CA PRO A 73 15.96 -5.36 -10.58
C PRO A 73 16.85 -6.53 -11.00
N VAL A 74 17.16 -7.43 -10.08
CA VAL A 74 17.79 -8.72 -10.40
C VAL A 74 16.79 -9.69 -11.02
N ALA A 75 17.27 -10.60 -11.88
CA ALA A 75 16.45 -11.65 -12.47
C ALA A 75 15.75 -12.50 -11.38
N GLY A 76 14.43 -12.65 -11.47
CA GLY A 76 13.60 -13.34 -10.48
C GLY A 76 13.44 -12.61 -9.13
N GLY A 77 14.00 -11.40 -8.98
CA GLY A 77 13.93 -10.61 -7.76
C GLY A 77 12.73 -9.66 -7.70
N VAL A 78 11.80 -9.76 -8.64
CA VAL A 78 10.64 -8.87 -8.78
C VAL A 78 9.38 -9.62 -8.38
N GLN A 79 8.50 -8.94 -7.65
CA GLN A 79 7.16 -9.41 -7.34
C GLN A 79 6.20 -8.24 -7.48
N VAL A 80 5.17 -8.42 -8.29
CA VAL A 80 4.06 -7.48 -8.41
C VAL A 80 2.88 -8.01 -7.60
N GLN A 81 2.28 -7.16 -6.76
CA GLN A 81 1.07 -7.47 -6.02
C GLN A 81 -0.01 -6.44 -6.32
N ARG A 82 -1.16 -6.90 -6.80
CA ARG A 82 -2.34 -6.06 -7.07
C ARG A 82 -3.32 -6.16 -5.91
N TRP A 83 -3.72 -5.02 -5.35
CA TRP A 83 -4.62 -4.93 -4.20
C TRP A 83 -5.91 -4.21 -4.62
N LEU A 84 -6.94 -4.98 -4.99
CA LEU A 84 -8.22 -4.40 -5.47
C LEU A 84 -8.87 -3.47 -4.42
N TYR A 85 -8.72 -3.83 -3.15
CA TYR A 85 -9.28 -3.10 -2.01
C TYR A 85 -8.15 -2.51 -1.14
N ALA A 86 -7.19 -1.81 -1.78
CA ALA A 86 -6.01 -1.27 -1.10
C ALA A 86 -6.33 -0.17 -0.08
N ARG A 87 -7.27 0.72 -0.41
CA ARG A 87 -7.73 1.83 0.45
C ARG A 87 -9.19 2.15 0.14
N PRO A 88 -10.03 2.46 1.15
CA PRO A 88 -11.38 2.94 0.93
C PRO A 88 -11.35 4.33 0.27
N VAL A 89 -12.22 4.53 -0.72
CA VAL A 89 -12.41 5.84 -1.37
C VAL A 89 -13.21 6.77 -0.45
N GLU A 90 -14.21 6.24 0.22
CA GLU A 90 -15.07 6.96 1.15
C GLU A 90 -14.97 6.32 2.54
N CYS A 91 -14.61 7.13 3.53
CA CYS A 91 -14.67 6.73 4.92
C CYS A 91 -16.04 7.08 5.51
N ARG A 92 -16.51 6.23 6.43
CA ARG A 92 -17.74 6.44 7.18
C ARG A 92 -17.47 7.34 8.39
N PRO A 93 -18.41 8.24 8.75
CA PRO A 93 -18.26 9.08 9.93
C PRO A 93 -18.41 8.27 11.23
N GLU A 94 -19.18 7.18 11.22
CA GLU A 94 -19.28 6.26 12.35
C GLU A 94 -18.04 5.37 12.51
N SER A 95 -17.76 4.91 13.73
CA SER A 95 -16.61 4.02 14.03
C SER A 95 -16.91 2.53 13.84
N ALA A 96 -18.18 2.15 13.81
CA ALA A 96 -18.70 0.82 13.47
C ALA A 96 -20.20 0.94 13.22
N ARG A 97 -20.83 -0.05 12.59
CA ARG A 97 -22.27 -0.02 12.30
C ARG A 97 -22.96 -1.35 12.63
N LEU A 98 -23.90 -1.32 13.58
CA LEU A 98 -24.81 -2.43 13.83
C LEU A 98 -25.82 -2.57 12.69
N LEU A 99 -25.95 -3.79 12.18
CA LEU A 99 -26.98 -4.22 11.25
C LEU A 99 -28.04 -4.99 12.04
N VAL A 100 -29.21 -4.36 12.16
CA VAL A 100 -30.36 -4.94 12.85
C VAL A 100 -30.99 -6.04 11.99
N GLY A 101 -31.19 -7.23 12.57
CA GLY A 101 -31.69 -8.42 11.87
C GLY A 101 -31.52 -9.69 12.71
N LEU A 102 -31.88 -10.85 12.13
CA LEU A 102 -31.66 -12.18 12.70
C LEU A 102 -30.82 -13.02 11.72
N PRO A 103 -29.52 -13.27 11.99
CA PRO A 103 -28.75 -12.78 13.14
C PRO A 103 -28.36 -11.30 13.02
N ALA A 104 -28.11 -10.65 14.15
CA ALA A 104 -27.49 -9.33 14.18
C ALA A 104 -26.03 -9.42 13.71
N ALA A 105 -25.54 -8.38 13.02
CA ALA A 105 -24.16 -8.30 12.55
C ALA A 105 -23.61 -6.88 12.76
N VAL A 106 -22.29 -6.73 12.84
CA VAL A 106 -21.64 -5.41 12.93
C VAL A 106 -20.63 -5.27 11.82
N LEU A 107 -20.63 -4.11 11.16
CA LEU A 107 -19.63 -3.70 10.20
C LEU A 107 -18.53 -2.89 10.91
N ALA A 108 -17.29 -3.25 10.63
CA ALA A 108 -16.09 -2.62 11.16
C ALA A 108 -14.97 -2.68 10.11
N GLY A 109 -13.96 -1.82 10.23
CA GLY A 109 -12.81 -1.84 9.34
C GLY A 109 -12.16 -0.46 9.17
N ASP A 110 -11.17 -0.40 8.30
CA ASP A 110 -10.43 0.82 7.99
C ASP A 110 -11.31 1.92 7.37
N ALA A 111 -12.36 1.55 6.64
CA ALA A 111 -13.40 2.46 6.15
C ALA A 111 -14.13 3.20 7.28
N PHE A 112 -14.16 2.65 8.49
CA PHE A 112 -14.75 3.27 9.69
C PHE A 112 -13.69 3.91 10.60
N GLY A 113 -12.44 4.02 10.11
CA GLY A 113 -11.28 4.45 10.90
C GLY A 113 -10.34 5.43 10.19
N GLY A 114 -10.74 5.95 9.02
CA GLY A 114 -9.93 6.89 8.24
C GLY A 114 -8.83 6.23 7.42
N ALA A 115 -9.08 5.05 6.83
CA ALA A 115 -8.22 4.40 5.84
C ALA A 115 -6.79 4.07 6.34
N ARG A 116 -6.66 3.66 7.60
CA ARG A 116 -5.35 3.39 8.24
C ARG A 116 -5.43 2.28 9.27
N VAL A 117 -4.30 1.64 9.55
CA VAL A 117 -4.21 0.51 10.49
C VAL A 117 -4.73 0.86 11.90
N PRO A 118 -4.33 1.97 12.56
CA PRO A 118 -4.88 2.30 13.88
C PRO A 118 -6.39 2.57 13.85
N GLY A 119 -6.89 3.08 12.72
CA GLY A 119 -8.30 3.30 12.49
C GLY A 119 -9.10 2.01 12.41
N ALA A 120 -8.62 1.04 11.64
CA ALA A 120 -9.23 -0.28 11.55
C ALA A 120 -9.28 -0.97 12.91
N ALA A 121 -8.20 -0.88 13.69
CA ALA A 121 -8.14 -1.43 15.03
C ALA A 121 -9.17 -0.75 15.97
N ALA A 122 -9.23 0.58 15.97
CA ALA A 122 -10.21 1.33 16.76
C ALA A 122 -11.65 1.00 16.37
N SER A 123 -11.92 0.82 15.07
CA SER A 123 -13.23 0.38 14.57
C SER A 123 -13.63 -1.00 15.09
N GLY A 124 -12.69 -1.96 15.10
CA GLY A 124 -12.94 -3.28 15.67
C GLY A 124 -13.29 -3.24 17.16
N ILE A 125 -12.60 -2.39 17.94
CA ILE A 125 -12.90 -2.17 19.36
C ILE A 125 -14.31 -1.58 19.53
N ALA A 126 -14.67 -0.57 18.72
CA ALA A 126 -16.00 0.04 18.75
C ALA A 126 -17.10 -0.98 18.39
N ALA A 127 -16.83 -1.86 17.42
CA ALA A 127 -17.76 -2.90 16.99
C ALA A 127 -18.09 -3.92 18.09
N ALA A 128 -17.09 -4.30 18.89
CA ALA A 128 -17.29 -5.22 20.01
C ALA A 128 -18.27 -4.69 21.06
N ALA A 129 -18.38 -3.37 21.21
CA ALA A 129 -19.32 -2.73 22.13
C ALA A 129 -20.77 -2.64 21.59
N LEU A 130 -21.00 -2.99 20.32
CA LEU A 130 -22.32 -2.92 19.67
C LEU A 130 -23.06 -4.26 19.62
N LEU A 131 -22.37 -5.38 19.85
CA LEU A 131 -23.00 -6.70 19.92
C LEU A 131 -23.55 -6.93 21.35
N PRO A 132 -24.80 -7.41 21.48
CA PRO A 132 -25.43 -7.71 22.77
C PRO A 132 -24.85 -8.96 23.45
#